data_AF-A0A1H6FUF9-F1
#
_entry.id   AF-A0A1H6FUF9-F1
#
_cell.length_a   1.000
_cell.length_b   1.000
_cell.length_c   1.000
_cell.angle_alpha   90.00
_cell.angle_beta   90.00
_cell.angle_gamma   90.00
#
_symmetry.space_group_name_H-M   'P 1'
#
loop_
_entity.id
_entity.type
_entity.pdbx_description
1 polymer ?
#
loop_
_entity_poly.entity_id
_entity_poly.type
_entity_poly.pdbx_seq_one_letter_code
_entity_poly.pdbx_strand_id
1 'polypeptide(L)'
;MSAVFPVLALFLAAMLATSAVHKLAQRTRLTQATASLLRLNPVVAMPVTMAAAAIEAAAALALCFPASRTGGALLGALLWALYAMALSAARRRGDAMIDCGCDFGKPRHGIGRFAIGRAGALAAAALALAFSPTIGGGVDIQSILAALAFVALLFAAGEIANLPSTRRSVAR
;
A
#
# COMPACT_ATOMS: atom_id res chain seq x y z
N MET A 1 15.00 -21.87 10.07
CA MET A 1 13.63 -21.28 10.04
C MET A 1 13.67 -19.76 10.30
N SER A 2 14.42 -18.98 9.51
CA SER A 2 14.62 -17.55 9.80
C SER A 2 14.79 -16.67 8.55
N ALA A 3 14.23 -17.07 7.41
CA ALA A 3 14.21 -16.26 6.19
C ALA A 3 12.94 -15.38 6.05
N VAL A 4 11.93 -15.58 6.89
CA VAL A 4 10.61 -14.93 6.72
C VAL A 4 10.67 -13.43 6.99
N PHE A 5 11.37 -13.00 8.04
CA PHE A 5 11.46 -11.58 8.40
C PHE A 5 12.26 -10.71 7.42
N PRO A 6 13.42 -11.12 6.88
CA PRO A 6 14.10 -10.34 5.86
C PRO A 6 13.28 -10.25 4.57
N VAL A 7 12.62 -11.34 4.15
CA VAL A 7 11.69 -11.33 3.01
C VAL A 7 10.55 -10.33 3.24
N LEU A 8 9.93 -10.38 4.42
CA LEU A 8 8.83 -9.49 4.77
C LEU A 8 9.26 -8.03 4.79
N ALA A 9 10.42 -7.72 5.36
CA ALA A 9 10.96 -6.36 5.38
C ALA A 9 11.19 -5.82 3.96
N LEU A 10 11.81 -6.62 3.08
CA LEU A 10 12.06 -6.23 1.69
C LEU A 10 10.76 -6.07 0.90
N PHE A 11 9.79 -6.95 1.11
CA PHE A 11 8.47 -6.86 0.47
C PHE A 11 7.73 -5.58 0.88
N LEU A 12 7.69 -5.27 2.17
CA LEU A 12 7.06 -4.05 2.68
C LEU A 12 7.80 -2.80 2.22
N ALA A 13 9.14 -2.83 2.20
CA ALA A 13 9.97 -1.74 1.68
C ALA A 13 9.68 -1.49 0.18
N ALA A 14 9.60 -2.55 -0.62
CA ALA A 14 9.27 -2.45 -2.04
C ALA A 14 7.87 -1.87 -2.27
N MET A 15 6.88 -2.26 -1.46
CA MET A 15 5.53 -1.71 -1.53
C MET A 15 5.48 -0.21 -1.18
N LEU A 16 6.17 0.21 -0.12
CA LEU A 16 6.25 1.62 0.27
C LEU A 16 7.02 2.44 -0.78
N ALA A 17 8.14 1.93 -1.28
CA ALA A 17 8.91 2.57 -2.34
C ALA A 17 8.09 2.74 -3.62
N THR A 18 7.36 1.70 -4.03
CA THR A 18 6.47 1.76 -5.20
C THR A 18 5.35 2.78 -4.98
N SER A 19 4.76 2.83 -3.79
CA SER A 19 3.73 3.82 -3.42
C SER A 19 4.26 5.26 -3.51
N ALA A 20 5.46 5.50 -2.98
CA ALA A 20 6.11 6.81 -3.02
C ALA A 20 6.42 7.23 -4.46
N VAL A 21 7.04 6.35 -5.25
CA VAL A 21 7.32 6.59 -6.68
C VAL A 21 6.04 6.86 -7.44
N HIS A 22 4.96 6.12 -7.17
CA HIS A 22 3.68 6.33 -7.82
C HIS A 22 3.09 7.72 -7.51
N LYS A 23 3.17 8.18 -6.24
CA LYS A 23 2.78 9.54 -5.84
C LYS A 23 3.60 10.62 -6.53
N LEU A 24 4.89 10.39 -6.75
CA LEU A 24 5.75 11.34 -7.47
C LEU A 24 5.52 11.32 -8.99
N ALA A 25 5.14 10.20 -9.57
CA ALA A 25 4.87 10.05 -11.00
C ALA A 25 3.48 10.59 -11.38
N GLN A 26 2.48 10.41 -10.54
CA GLN A 26 1.09 10.82 -10.81
C GLN A 26 0.57 11.85 -9.78
N ARG A 27 1.39 12.86 -9.49
CA ARG A 27 1.13 13.88 -8.44
C ARG A 27 -0.27 14.46 -8.53
N THR A 28 -0.66 15.00 -9.68
CA THR A 28 -1.95 15.68 -9.86
C THR A 28 -3.13 14.74 -9.60
N ARG A 29 -3.11 13.53 -10.17
CA ARG A 29 -4.16 12.53 -9.98
C ARG A 29 -4.26 12.08 -8.52
N LEU A 30 -3.12 11.81 -7.87
CA LEU A 30 -3.10 11.29 -6.50
C LEU A 30 -3.38 12.39 -5.47
N THR A 31 -3.09 13.64 -5.78
CA THR A 31 -3.56 14.81 -5.03
C THR A 31 -5.08 14.91 -5.09
N GLN A 32 -5.70 14.72 -6.26
CA GLN A 32 -7.16 14.69 -6.38
C GLN A 32 -7.76 13.51 -5.61
N ALA A 33 -7.19 12.31 -5.73
CA ALA A 33 -7.62 11.15 -4.95
C ALA A 33 -7.54 11.41 -3.44
N THR A 34 -6.45 12.04 -2.96
CA THR A 34 -6.25 12.41 -1.55
C THR A 34 -7.29 13.46 -1.12
N ALA A 35 -7.53 14.48 -1.95
CA ALA A 35 -8.55 15.51 -1.70
C ALA A 35 -9.94 14.88 -1.54
N SER A 36 -10.32 13.96 -2.42
CA SER A 36 -11.62 13.28 -2.36
C SER A 36 -11.74 12.31 -1.19
N LEU A 37 -10.68 11.52 -0.90
CA LEU A 37 -10.67 10.57 0.20
C LEU A 37 -10.78 11.24 1.58
N LEU A 38 -10.03 12.33 1.77
CA LEU A 38 -9.92 13.05 3.04
C LEU A 38 -10.82 14.30 3.13
N ARG A 39 -11.58 14.63 2.08
CA ARG A 39 -12.38 15.86 1.95
C ARG A 39 -11.57 17.14 2.19
N LEU A 40 -10.34 17.15 1.68
CA LEU A 40 -9.44 18.30 1.76
C LEU A 40 -9.65 19.22 0.56
N ASN A 41 -9.40 20.52 0.77
CA ASN A 41 -9.21 21.45 -0.33
C ASN A 41 -7.96 21.02 -1.14
N PRO A 42 -7.98 21.07 -2.50
CA PRO A 42 -6.82 20.80 -3.34
C PRO A 42 -5.51 21.47 -2.90
N VAL A 43 -5.59 22.69 -2.35
CA VAL A 43 -4.42 23.44 -1.84
C VAL A 43 -3.73 22.71 -0.68
N VAL A 44 -4.50 22.05 0.18
CA VAL A 44 -3.99 21.26 1.32
C VAL A 44 -3.72 19.81 0.92
N ALA A 45 -4.46 19.29 -0.05
CA ALA A 45 -4.27 17.91 -0.51
C ALA A 45 -2.87 17.70 -1.11
N MET A 46 -2.34 18.65 -1.89
CA MET A 46 -1.00 18.53 -2.49
C MET A 46 0.12 18.35 -1.45
N PRO A 47 0.28 19.22 -0.45
CA PRO A 47 1.31 19.03 0.57
C PRO A 47 1.07 17.76 1.39
N VAL A 48 -0.18 17.36 1.66
CA VAL A 48 -0.48 16.09 2.35
C VAL A 48 -0.03 14.88 1.51
N THR A 49 -0.32 14.85 0.21
CA THR A 49 0.12 13.78 -0.69
C THR A 49 1.64 13.72 -0.79
N MET A 50 2.32 14.87 -0.86
CA MET A 50 3.79 14.91 -0.93
C MET A 50 4.44 14.52 0.41
N ALA A 51 3.86 14.93 1.54
CA ALA A 51 4.29 14.49 2.86
C ALA A 51 4.12 12.97 3.01
N ALA A 52 2.99 12.42 2.55
CA ALA A 52 2.79 10.97 2.52
C ALA A 52 3.85 10.26 1.67
N ALA A 53 4.17 10.77 0.48
CA ALA A 53 5.23 10.20 -0.38
C ALA A 53 6.60 10.24 0.30
N ALA A 54 6.93 11.33 1.00
CA ALA A 54 8.19 11.46 1.74
C ALA A 54 8.27 10.47 2.92
N ILE A 55 7.19 10.33 3.70
CA ILE A 55 7.12 9.39 4.83
C ILE A 55 7.19 7.95 4.33
N GLU A 56 6.53 7.63 3.21
CA GLU A 56 6.61 6.30 2.58
C GLU A 56 8.05 5.98 2.14
N ALA A 57 8.74 6.93 1.49
CA ALA A 57 10.13 6.75 1.08
C ALA A 57 11.06 6.57 2.29
N ALA A 58 10.88 7.38 3.35
CA ALA A 58 11.64 7.25 4.58
C ALA A 58 11.39 5.91 5.28
N ALA A 59 10.14 5.45 5.34
CA ALA A 59 9.79 4.15 5.91
C ALA A 59 10.36 2.99 5.09
N ALA A 60 10.34 3.08 3.76
CA ALA A 60 10.96 2.09 2.88
C ALA A 60 12.47 1.98 3.12
N LEU A 61 13.18 3.11 3.19
CA LEU A 61 14.60 3.14 3.50
C LEU A 61 14.89 2.58 4.89
N ALA A 62 14.10 2.96 5.90
CA ALA A 62 14.26 2.47 7.26
C ALA A 62 14.10 0.94 7.37
N LEU A 63 13.21 0.32 6.59
CA LEU A 63 13.03 -1.13 6.56
C LEU A 63 14.27 -1.90 6.03
N CYS A 64 15.07 -1.26 5.17
CA CYS A 64 16.28 -1.86 4.60
C CYS A 64 17.41 -2.01 5.64
N PHE A 65 17.44 -1.17 6.68
CA PHE A 65 18.50 -1.20 7.69
C PHE A 65 18.03 -1.88 8.99
N PRO A 66 18.76 -2.87 9.53
CA PRO A 66 18.35 -3.56 10.76
C PRO A 66 18.12 -2.60 11.95
N ALA A 67 18.93 -1.55 12.07
CA ALA A 67 18.87 -0.60 13.18
C ALA A 67 17.60 0.28 13.18
N SER A 68 17.02 0.58 12.02
CA SER A 68 15.83 1.44 11.88
C SER A 68 14.58 0.67 11.43
N ARG A 69 14.69 -0.66 11.26
CA ARG A 69 13.61 -1.52 10.75
C ARG A 69 12.33 -1.42 11.55
N THR A 70 12.41 -1.42 12.89
CA THR A 70 11.23 -1.28 13.75
C THR A 70 10.51 0.05 13.52
N GLY A 71 11.26 1.14 13.37
CA GLY A 71 10.70 2.46 13.05
C GLY A 71 10.03 2.48 11.68
N GLY A 72 10.67 1.92 10.65
CA GLY A 72 10.10 1.79 9.31
C GLY A 72 8.82 0.93 9.30
N ALA A 73 8.82 -0.16 10.06
CA ALA A 73 7.67 -1.06 10.20
C ALA A 73 6.48 -0.38 10.89
N LEU A 74 6.72 0.37 11.98
CA LEU A 74 5.68 1.14 12.67
C LEU A 74 5.11 2.26 11.78
N LEU A 75 5.95 2.99 11.05
CA LEU A 75 5.51 3.99 10.09
C LEU A 75 4.66 3.38 8.97
N GLY A 76 5.11 2.25 8.40
CA GLY A 76 4.36 1.50 7.39
C GLY A 76 3.00 1.03 7.93
N ALA A 77 2.97 0.45 9.14
CA ALA A 77 1.75 0.01 9.79
C ALA A 77 0.76 1.18 9.98
N LEU A 78 1.25 2.32 10.48
CA LEU A 78 0.44 3.51 10.67
C LEU A 78 -0.13 4.03 9.33
N LEU A 79 0.71 4.17 8.31
CA LEU A 79 0.30 4.65 6.99
C LEU A 79 -0.78 3.77 6.37
N TRP A 80 -0.56 2.45 6.34
CA TRP A 80 -1.53 1.52 5.77
C TRP A 80 -2.82 1.42 6.59
N ALA A 81 -2.74 1.54 7.92
CA ALA A 81 -3.92 1.59 8.78
C ALA A 81 -4.75 2.86 8.53
N LEU A 82 -4.11 4.03 8.50
CA LEU A 82 -4.76 5.31 8.15
C LEU A 82 -5.40 5.24 6.77
N TYR A 83 -4.71 4.64 5.79
CA TYR A 83 -5.25 4.47 4.45
C TYR A 83 -6.46 3.52 4.42
N ALA A 84 -6.39 2.36 5.07
CA ALA A 84 -7.52 1.43 5.19
C ALA A 84 -8.73 2.10 5.88
N MET A 85 -8.50 2.90 6.92
CA MET A 85 -9.54 3.69 7.58
C MET A 85 -10.14 4.73 6.63
N ALA A 86 -9.33 5.48 5.88
CA ALA A 86 -9.80 6.46 4.91
C ALA A 86 -10.67 5.82 3.82
N LEU A 87 -10.24 4.67 3.26
CA LEU A 87 -11.01 3.92 2.27
C LEU A 87 -12.34 3.40 2.86
N SER A 88 -12.31 2.83 4.06
CA SER A 88 -13.53 2.33 4.71
C SER A 88 -14.51 3.44 5.06
N ALA A 89 -14.01 4.59 5.53
CA ALA A 89 -14.82 5.78 5.79
C ALA A 89 -15.44 6.32 4.50
N ALA A 90 -14.68 6.42 3.40
CA ALA A 90 -15.19 6.84 2.10
C ALA A 90 -16.31 5.92 1.60
N ARG A 91 -16.16 4.59 1.73
CA ARG A 91 -17.24 3.66 1.38
C ARG A 91 -18.48 3.84 2.25
N ARG A 92 -18.32 4.05 3.56
CA ARG A 92 -19.43 4.29 4.48
C ARG A 92 -20.20 5.59 4.16
N ARG A 93 -19.52 6.58 3.58
CA ARG A 93 -20.13 7.83 3.10
C ARG A 93 -20.87 7.70 1.78
N GLY A 94 -20.82 6.55 1.11
CA GLY A 94 -21.35 6.38 -0.24
C GLY A 94 -20.38 6.79 -1.36
N ASP A 95 -19.17 7.25 -1.01
CA ASP A 95 -18.16 7.72 -1.94
C ASP A 95 -17.36 6.55 -2.58
N ALA A 96 -17.98 5.39 -2.72
CA ALA A 96 -17.32 4.17 -3.18
C ALA A 96 -16.89 4.24 -4.66
N MET A 97 -17.30 5.26 -5.42
CA MET A 97 -16.92 5.47 -6.83
C MET A 97 -15.66 6.34 -7.00
N ILE A 98 -15.11 6.87 -5.91
CA ILE A 98 -13.86 7.64 -5.95
C ILE A 98 -12.70 6.76 -6.43
N ASP A 99 -11.87 7.32 -7.29
CA ASP A 99 -10.56 6.77 -7.61
C ASP A 99 -9.65 6.85 -6.38
N CYS A 100 -9.35 5.68 -5.79
CA CYS A 100 -8.51 5.60 -4.61
C CYS A 100 -7.00 5.72 -4.91
N GLY A 101 -6.61 5.79 -6.18
CA GLY A 101 -5.20 5.89 -6.59
C GLY A 101 -4.39 4.61 -6.36
N CYS A 102 -5.05 3.48 -6.08
CA CYS A 102 -4.42 2.18 -5.86
C CYS A 102 -3.92 1.49 -7.14
N ASP A 103 -4.42 1.92 -8.30
CA ASP A 103 -4.16 1.33 -9.61
C ASP A 103 -3.24 2.23 -10.45
N PHE A 104 -2.31 1.62 -11.18
CA PHE A 104 -1.34 2.31 -12.05
C PHE A 104 -1.93 2.75 -13.40
N GLY A 105 -3.15 2.32 -13.73
CA GLY A 105 -3.82 2.58 -15.00
C GLY A 105 -5.10 3.42 -14.86
N LYS A 106 -5.95 3.42 -15.91
CA LYS A 106 -7.26 4.09 -15.88
C LYS A 106 -8.10 3.53 -14.72
N PRO A 107 -8.80 4.37 -13.93
CA PRO A 107 -9.69 3.89 -12.89
C PRO A 107 -10.77 3.03 -13.52
N ARG A 108 -10.74 1.72 -13.22
CA ARG A 108 -11.72 0.76 -13.78
C ARG A 108 -12.95 0.67 -12.90
N HIS A 109 -12.78 0.78 -11.58
CA HIS A 109 -13.84 0.71 -10.58
C HIS A 109 -13.46 1.57 -9.37
N GLY A 110 -14.45 2.03 -8.59
CA GLY A 110 -14.16 2.76 -7.36
C GLY A 110 -13.64 1.87 -6.23
N ILE A 111 -13.63 2.37 -5.00
CA ILE A 111 -13.09 1.70 -3.81
C ILE A 111 -13.68 0.29 -3.62
N GLY A 112 -12.88 -0.73 -3.97
CA GLY A 112 -13.22 -2.14 -3.81
C GLY A 112 -12.92 -2.69 -2.41
N ARG A 113 -13.52 -3.84 -2.07
CA ARG A 113 -13.21 -4.56 -0.80
C ARG A 113 -11.76 -5.04 -0.76
N PHE A 114 -11.22 -5.45 -1.92
CA PHE A 114 -9.82 -5.87 -2.03
C PHE A 114 -8.84 -4.75 -1.67
N ALA A 115 -9.09 -3.51 -2.10
CA ALA A 115 -8.22 -2.37 -1.76
C ALA A 115 -8.12 -2.14 -0.25
N ILE A 116 -9.24 -2.21 0.46
CA ILE A 116 -9.29 -2.12 1.92
C ILE A 116 -8.58 -3.31 2.57
N GLY A 117 -8.88 -4.53 2.11
CA GLY A 117 -8.27 -5.75 2.63
C GLY A 117 -6.75 -5.77 2.45
N ARG A 118 -6.25 -5.33 1.30
CA ARG A 118 -4.83 -5.19 0.99
C ARG A 118 -4.15 -4.23 1.96
N ALA A 119 -4.71 -3.03 2.15
CA ALA A 119 -4.16 -2.06 3.09
C ALA A 119 -4.14 -2.60 4.53
N GLY A 120 -5.23 -3.24 4.96
CA GLY A 120 -5.29 -3.87 6.28
C GLY A 120 -4.27 -5.01 6.46
N ALA A 121 -4.10 -5.86 5.45
CA ALA A 121 -3.13 -6.96 5.48
C ALA A 121 -1.69 -6.45 5.54
N LEU A 122 -1.35 -5.40 4.78
CA LEU A 122 -0.03 -4.77 4.82
C LEU A 122 0.23 -4.12 6.19
N ALA A 123 -0.78 -3.47 6.79
CA ALA A 123 -0.66 -2.90 8.12
C ALA A 123 -0.40 -3.98 9.18
N ALA A 124 -1.15 -5.09 9.14
CA ALA A 124 -0.97 -6.21 10.06
C ALA A 124 0.40 -6.88 9.89
N ALA A 125 0.86 -7.07 8.64
CA ALA A 125 2.17 -7.60 8.33
C ALA A 125 3.30 -6.71 8.85
N ALA A 126 3.17 -5.39 8.71
CA ALA A 126 4.12 -4.41 9.23
C ALA A 126 4.17 -4.42 10.76
N LEU A 127 3.00 -4.53 11.41
CA LEU A 127 2.93 -4.64 12.86
C LEU A 127 3.59 -5.93 13.37
N ALA A 128 3.35 -7.06 12.70
CA ALA A 128 4.00 -8.34 13.01
C ALA A 128 5.53 -8.24 12.87
N LEU A 129 6.02 -7.52 11.84
CA LEU A 129 7.45 -7.27 11.67
C LEU A 129 8.02 -6.38 12.79
N ALA A 130 7.28 -5.35 13.23
CA ALA A 130 7.73 -4.42 14.27
C ALA A 130 7.90 -5.10 15.64
N PHE A 131 7.07 -6.10 15.95
CA PHE A 131 7.14 -6.86 17.21
C PHE A 131 7.92 -8.17 17.10
N SER A 132 8.48 -8.48 15.93
CA SER A 132 9.35 -9.65 15.78
C SER A 132 10.65 -9.45 16.54
N PRO A 133 11.18 -10.48 17.23
CA PRO A 133 12.54 -10.44 17.73
C PRO A 133 13.50 -10.15 16.57
N THR A 134 14.34 -9.13 16.75
CA THR A 134 15.34 -8.70 15.76
C THR A 134 16.45 -9.73 15.70
N ILE A 135 16.21 -10.82 14.97
CA ILE A 135 17.27 -11.78 14.65
C ILE A 135 18.03 -11.18 13.46
N GLY A 136 19.31 -10.88 13.67
CA GLY A 136 20.23 -10.43 12.63
C GLY A 136 20.29 -11.45 11.50
N GLY A 137 19.53 -11.21 10.43
CA GLY A 137 19.55 -11.96 9.19
C GLY A 137 19.99 -11.02 8.07
N GLY A 138 21.07 -11.39 7.38
CA GLY A 138 21.54 -10.68 6.19
C GLY A 138 20.50 -10.71 5.08
N VAL A 139 20.57 -9.71 4.19
CA VAL A 139 19.82 -9.74 2.93
C VAL A 139 20.56 -10.66 1.97
N ASP A 140 19.93 -11.76 1.59
CA ASP A 140 20.42 -12.67 0.56
C ASP A 140 19.55 -12.61 -0.70
N ILE A 141 20.09 -13.07 -1.83
CA ILE A 141 19.42 -13.10 -3.14
C ILE A 141 18.07 -13.83 -3.08
N GLN A 142 17.99 -14.91 -2.30
CA GLN A 142 16.75 -15.66 -2.10
C GLN A 142 15.66 -14.79 -1.47
N SER A 143 16.05 -13.92 -0.53
CA SER A 143 15.10 -13.03 0.16
C SER A 143 14.59 -11.92 -0.76
N ILE A 144 15.47 -11.41 -1.63
CA ILE A 144 15.11 -10.41 -2.66
C ILE A 144 14.12 -11.01 -3.66
N LEU A 145 14.43 -12.20 -4.21
CA LEU A 145 13.56 -12.88 -5.18
C LEU A 145 12.20 -13.22 -4.57
N ALA A 146 12.16 -13.72 -3.34
CA ALA A 146 10.90 -14.00 -2.66
C ALA A 146 10.07 -12.73 -2.42
N ALA A 147 10.70 -11.63 -1.99
CA ALA A 147 10.00 -10.35 -1.81
C ALA A 147 9.40 -9.84 -3.13
N LEU A 148 10.17 -9.88 -4.22
CA LEU A 148 9.69 -9.50 -5.55
C LEU A 148 8.55 -10.40 -6.03
N ALA A 149 8.62 -11.70 -5.76
CA ALA A 149 7.53 -12.63 -6.06
C ALA A 149 6.25 -12.26 -5.29
N PHE A 150 6.34 -11.92 -4.01
CA PHE A 150 5.19 -11.42 -3.24
C PHE A 150 4.63 -10.11 -3.79
N VAL A 151 5.48 -9.17 -4.22
CA VAL A 151 5.03 -7.94 -4.90
C VAL A 151 4.26 -8.27 -6.18
N ALA A 152 4.83 -9.14 -7.03
CA ALA A 152 4.20 -9.56 -8.28
C ALA A 152 2.85 -10.25 -8.04
N LEU A 153 2.78 -11.16 -7.07
CA LEU A 153 1.54 -11.84 -6.67
C LEU A 153 0.50 -10.86 -6.15
N LEU A 154 0.90 -9.86 -5.36
CA LEU A 154 -0.05 -8.87 -4.83
C LEU A 154 -0.63 -7.98 -5.93
N PHE A 155 0.18 -7.59 -6.92
CA PHE A 155 -0.31 -6.84 -8.08
C PHE A 155 -1.17 -7.70 -9.00
N ALA A 156 -0.78 -8.96 -9.25
CA ALA A 156 -1.60 -9.90 -10.01
C ALA A 156 -2.98 -10.12 -9.34
N ALA A 157 -3.01 -10.27 -8.02
CA ALA A 157 -4.25 -10.37 -7.26
C ALA A 157 -5.12 -9.10 -7.39
N GLY A 158 -4.48 -7.92 -7.48
CA GLY A 158 -5.17 -6.65 -7.75
C GLY A 158 -5.84 -6.62 -9.13
N GLU A 159 -5.14 -7.06 -10.18
CA GLU A 159 -5.73 -7.16 -11.52
C GLU A 159 -6.88 -8.15 -11.57
N ILE A 160 -6.74 -9.32 -10.92
CA ILE A 160 -7.82 -10.32 -10.83
C ILE A 160 -9.03 -9.75 -10.08
N ALA A 161 -8.82 -9.02 -8.98
CA ALA A 161 -9.89 -8.40 -8.21
C ALA A 161 -10.64 -7.29 -8.97
N ASN A 162 -10.01 -6.72 -10.01
CA ASN A 162 -10.58 -5.69 -10.87
C ASN A 162 -11.29 -6.26 -12.12
N LEU A 163 -11.29 -7.58 -12.33
CA LEU A 163 -12.03 -8.20 -13.41
C LEU A 163 -13.55 -8.01 -13.23
N PRO A 164 -14.30 -7.68 -14.29
CA PRO A 164 -15.75 -7.55 -14.21
C PRO A 164 -16.38 -8.88 -13.77
N SER A 165 -17.27 -8.83 -12.78
CA SER A 165 -17.98 -10.04 -12.33
C SER A 165 -18.79 -10.61 -13.48
N THR A 166 -18.56 -11.87 -13.85
CA THR A 166 -19.25 -12.61 -14.93
C THR A 166 -20.74 -12.86 -14.69
N ARG A 167 -21.36 -12.20 -13.71
CA ARG A 167 -22.72 -12.49 -13.20
C ARG A 167 -23.88 -11.85 -13.99
N ARG A 168 -23.70 -11.44 -15.25
CA ARG A 168 -24.78 -10.90 -16.10
C ARG A 168 -24.70 -11.36 -17.56
N SER A 169 -24.72 -12.67 -17.80
CA SER A 169 -24.97 -13.20 -19.16
C SER A 169 -25.84 -14.47 -19.17
N VAL A 170 -26.82 -14.56 -18.26
CA VAL A 170 -27.82 -15.66 -18.25
C VAL A 170 -29.25 -15.11 -18.29
N ALA A 171 -29.44 -13.88 -18.77
CA ALA A 171 -30.76 -13.30 -18.99
C ALA A 171 -30.74 -12.37 -20.21
N ARG A 172 -30.55 -12.95 -21.39
CA ARG A 172 -31.05 -12.44 -22.68
C ARG A 172 -31.47 -13.62 -23.52
#